data_AF-A0AA39RKM1-F1
#
_entry.id   AF-A0AA39RKM1-F1
#
_cell.length_a   1.000
_cell.length_b   1.000
_cell.length_c   1.000
_cell.angle_alpha   90.00
_cell.angle_beta   90.00
_cell.angle_gamma   90.00
#
_symmetry.space_group_name_H-M   'P 1'
#
loop_
_entity.id
_entity.type
_entity.pdbx_description
1 polymer ?
#
loop_
_entity_poly.entity_id
_entity_poly.type
_entity_poly.pdbx_seq_one_letter_code
_entity_poly.pdbx_strand_id
1 'polypeptide(L)'
;MSWWWAGAIGAAKKKFEEDEQPRNYESVALIVGVTGIVGNSLAEILPLPDTPGGPWKVYGVARRPRPNWNPDHQVEYVQCDISDR
;
A
#
# COMPACT_ATOMS: atom_id res chain seq x y z
N MET A 1 -19.76 -0.70 12.38
CA MET A 1 -18.74 0.32 12.74
C MET A 1 -17.61 -0.29 13.60
N SER A 2 -17.05 -1.46 13.26
CA SER A 2 -16.09 -2.17 14.14
C SER A 2 -14.83 -2.74 13.48
N TRP A 3 -14.72 -2.79 12.13
CA TRP A 3 -13.62 -3.51 11.48
C TRP A 3 -12.22 -2.88 11.69
N TRP A 4 -12.13 -1.55 11.79
CA TRP A 4 -10.88 -0.83 12.11
C TRP A 4 -10.34 -1.02 13.55
N TRP A 5 -11.16 -1.46 14.52
CA TRP A 5 -10.70 -1.72 15.90
C TRP A 5 -10.35 -3.19 16.15
N ALA A 6 -10.79 -4.10 15.28
CA ALA A 6 -10.54 -5.53 15.45
C ALA A 6 -9.07 -5.91 15.21
N GLY A 7 -8.34 -5.15 14.38
CA GLY A 7 -6.93 -5.42 14.04
C GLY A 7 -5.90 -5.01 15.10
N ALA A 8 -6.20 -4.02 15.94
CA ALA A 8 -5.24 -3.48 16.90
C ALA A 8 -4.86 -4.45 18.03
N ILE A 9 -5.74 -5.40 18.37
CA ILE A 9 -5.46 -6.43 19.38
C ILE A 9 -4.77 -7.66 18.75
N GLY A 10 -4.99 -7.93 17.46
CA GLY A 10 -4.38 -9.05 16.73
C GLY A 10 -2.93 -8.79 16.28
N ALA A 11 -2.58 -7.53 16.04
CA ALA A 11 -1.26 -7.12 15.53
C ALA A 11 -0.09 -7.37 16.51
N ALA A 12 -0.36 -7.51 17.82
CA ALA A 12 0.70 -7.73 18.81
C ALA A 12 1.29 -9.15 18.80
N LYS A 13 0.68 -10.12 18.08
CA LYS A 13 1.07 -11.56 18.17
C LYS A 13 1.72 -12.15 16.91
N LYS A 14 1.86 -11.41 15.82
CA LYS A 14 2.63 -11.87 14.62
C LYS A 14 3.70 -10.85 14.26
N LYS A 15 4.74 -10.83 15.07
CA LYS A 15 6.04 -10.33 14.65
C LYS A 15 6.70 -11.41 13.78
N PHE A 16 7.27 -10.98 12.65
CA PHE A 16 8.22 -11.68 11.78
C PHE A 16 7.67 -12.76 10.82
N GLU A 17 7.06 -12.33 9.73
CA GLU A 17 7.36 -12.93 8.42
C GLU A 17 7.76 -11.75 7.49
N GLU A 18 9.06 -11.47 7.48
CA GLU A 18 9.71 -10.49 6.61
C GLU A 18 9.76 -11.00 5.17
N ASP A 19 9.39 -10.14 4.22
CA ASP A 19 9.96 -10.03 2.86
C ASP A 19 9.86 -11.20 1.85
N GLU A 20 8.83 -12.04 1.89
CA GLU A 20 8.41 -12.71 0.64
C GLU A 20 7.24 -11.95 0.01
N GLN A 21 7.52 -11.29 -1.13
CA GLN A 21 6.44 -10.85 -2.03
C GLN A 21 5.55 -12.06 -2.31
N PRO A 22 4.22 -11.96 -2.11
CA PRO A 22 3.35 -13.09 -2.34
C PRO A 22 3.48 -13.55 -3.79
N ARG A 23 3.71 -14.85 -3.99
CA ARG A 23 3.93 -15.46 -5.32
C ARG A 23 2.75 -15.25 -6.26
N ASN A 24 1.57 -14.94 -5.71
CA ASN A 24 0.38 -14.61 -6.46
C ASN A 24 -0.39 -13.50 -5.73
N TYR A 25 -0.81 -12.49 -6.47
CA TYR A 25 -1.65 -11.40 -5.97
C TYR A 25 -3.11 -11.68 -6.33
N GLU A 26 -4.03 -11.49 -5.39
CA GLU A 26 -5.47 -11.63 -5.66
C GLU A 26 -6.01 -10.39 -6.36
N SER A 27 -5.51 -9.21 -5.97
CA SER A 27 -5.91 -7.94 -6.53
C SER A 27 -4.72 -7.03 -6.84
N VAL A 28 -4.89 -6.15 -7.82
CA VAL A 28 -3.89 -5.16 -8.22
C VAL A 28 -4.49 -3.76 -8.16
N ALA A 29 -3.84 -2.86 -7.44
CA ALA A 29 -4.26 -1.47 -7.27
C ALA A 29 -3.33 -0.50 -8.00
N LEU A 30 -3.93 0.49 -8.65
CA LEU A 30 -3.25 1.68 -9.18
C LEU A 30 -3.73 2.90 -8.40
N ILE A 31 -2.86 3.47 -7.56
CA ILE A 31 -3.16 4.66 -6.76
C ILE A 31 -2.66 5.90 -7.51
N VAL A 32 -3.58 6.67 -8.09
CA VAL A 32 -3.25 7.96 -8.69
C VAL A 32 -3.25 9.04 -7.62
N GLY A 33 -2.07 9.63 -7.35
CA GLY A 33 -1.87 10.56 -6.24
C GLY A 33 -1.42 9.88 -4.96
N VAL A 34 -0.50 8.90 -5.05
CA VAL A 34 0.00 8.09 -3.92
C VAL A 34 0.61 8.91 -2.79
N THR A 35 1.16 10.09 -3.10
CA THR A 35 1.73 11.00 -2.08
C THR A 35 0.70 11.96 -1.47
N GLY A 36 -0.57 11.87 -1.87
CA GLY A 36 -1.66 12.67 -1.30
C GLY A 36 -2.15 12.08 0.03
N ILE A 37 -2.98 12.83 0.77
CA ILE A 37 -3.44 12.41 2.10
C ILE A 37 -4.12 11.04 2.11
N VAL A 38 -5.01 10.77 1.16
CA VAL A 38 -5.69 9.47 1.04
C VAL A 38 -4.79 8.44 0.36
N GLY A 39 -4.06 8.84 -0.67
CA GLY A 39 -3.16 7.94 -1.42
C GLY A 39 -2.08 7.33 -0.53
N ASN A 40 -1.57 8.11 0.42
CA ASN A 40 -0.56 7.64 1.37
C ASN A 40 -1.12 6.58 2.31
N SER A 41 -2.31 6.82 2.87
CA SER A 41 -2.98 5.82 3.72
C SER A 41 -3.35 4.56 2.95
N LEU A 42 -3.73 4.67 1.66
CA LEU A 42 -3.98 3.49 0.83
C LEU A 42 -2.71 2.69 0.54
N ALA A 43 -1.58 3.37 0.33
CA ALA A 43 -0.27 2.75 0.16
C ALA A 43 0.19 1.97 1.41
N GLU A 44 -0.23 2.41 2.59
CA GLU A 44 0.01 1.73 3.88
C GLU A 44 -0.93 0.54 4.10
N ILE A 45 -2.22 0.70 3.81
CA ILE A 45 -3.25 -0.29 4.16
C ILE A 45 -3.30 -1.45 3.16
N LEU A 46 -3.23 -1.19 1.86
CA LEU A 46 -3.45 -2.24 0.85
C LEU A 46 -2.48 -3.43 0.95
N PRO A 47 -1.17 -3.24 1.24
CA PRO A 47 -0.26 -4.37 1.43
C PRO A 47 -0.50 -5.19 2.70
N LEU A 48 -1.34 -4.72 3.64
CA LEU A 48 -1.59 -5.45 4.90
C LEU A 48 -2.31 -6.78 4.63
N PRO A 49 -1.96 -7.84 5.38
CA PRO A 49 -2.51 -9.19 5.15
C PRO A 49 -3.99 -9.31 5.50
N ASP A 50 -4.54 -8.40 6.31
CA ASP A 50 -5.95 -8.37 6.70
C ASP A 50 -6.81 -7.46 5.82
N THR A 51 -6.22 -6.80 4.82
CA THR A 51 -6.97 -5.95 3.90
C THR A 51 -7.84 -6.80 2.97
N PRO A 52 -9.17 -6.58 2.92
CA PRO A 52 -10.07 -7.34 2.06
C PRO A 52 -9.66 -7.28 0.59
N GLY A 53 -9.76 -8.43 -0.09
CA GLY A 53 -9.32 -8.59 -1.48
C GLY A 53 -7.80 -8.73 -1.66
N GLY A 54 -7.04 -8.75 -0.57
CA GLY A 54 -5.60 -9.00 -0.59
C GLY A 54 -5.25 -10.50 -0.68
N PRO A 55 -4.01 -10.84 -1.06
CA PRO A 55 -2.83 -9.98 -1.12
C PRO A 55 -2.85 -9.00 -2.32
N TRP A 56 -2.57 -7.72 -2.06
CA TRP A 56 -2.58 -6.66 -3.06
C TRP A 56 -1.21 -6.38 -3.66
N LYS A 57 -1.12 -6.25 -4.99
CA LYS A 57 0.00 -5.58 -5.65
C LYS A 57 -0.34 -4.10 -5.82
N VAL A 58 0.52 -3.20 -5.39
CA VAL A 58 0.22 -1.76 -5.40
C VAL A 58 1.20 -0.99 -6.28
N TYR A 59 0.65 -0.27 -7.26
CA TYR A 59 1.33 0.73 -8.06
C TYR A 59 0.94 2.12 -7.60
N GLY A 60 1.92 2.93 -7.21
CA GLY A 60 1.71 4.28 -6.72
C GLY A 60 2.16 5.33 -7.73
N VAL A 61 1.24 6.14 -8.25
CA VAL A 61 1.56 7.21 -9.21
C VAL A 61 1.60 8.57 -8.53
N ALA A 62 2.66 9.32 -8.81
CA ALA A 62 2.74 10.76 -8.50
C ALA A 62 3.70 11.47 -9.45
N ARG A 63 3.55 12.80 -9.55
CA ARG A 63 4.36 13.64 -10.46
C ARG A 63 5.77 13.90 -9.95
N ARG A 64 5.92 14.01 -8.63
CA ARG A 64 7.19 14.30 -7.97
C ARG A 64 8.02 13.01 -7.85
N PRO A 65 9.33 13.09 -7.63
CA PRO A 65 10.12 11.93 -7.23
C PRO A 65 9.59 11.33 -5.91
N ARG A 66 9.83 10.03 -5.70
CA ARG A 66 9.45 9.36 -4.45
C ARG A 66 10.12 10.06 -3.27
N PRO A 67 9.35 10.52 -2.26
CA PRO A 67 9.92 11.20 -1.12
C PRO A 67 10.61 10.22 -0.16
N ASN A 68 11.68 10.68 0.50
CA ASN A 68 12.54 9.88 1.37
C ASN A 68 11.87 9.40 2.67
N TRP A 69 10.68 9.91 3.00
CA TRP A 69 9.89 9.46 4.14
C TRP A 69 8.91 8.32 3.79
N ASN A 70 8.78 7.99 2.50
CA ASN A 70 7.93 6.90 2.00
C ASN A 70 8.72 5.65 1.49
N PRO A 71 9.93 5.29 1.98
CA PRO A 71 10.70 4.17 1.42
C PRO A 71 10.16 2.81 1.88
N ASP A 72 9.45 2.75 3.01
CA ASP A 72 9.14 1.49 3.70
C ASP A 72 7.85 0.80 3.20
N HIS A 73 7.11 1.43 2.29
CA HIS A 73 5.90 0.82 1.74
C HIS A 73 6.25 -0.09 0.55
N GLN A 74 5.68 -1.31 0.57
CA GLN A 74 5.70 -2.31 -0.51
C GLN A 74 4.88 -1.85 -1.72
N VAL A 75 5.23 -0.69 -2.27
CA VAL A 75 4.54 -0.01 -3.36
C VAL A 75 5.54 0.23 -4.49
N GLU A 76 5.19 -0.21 -5.70
CA GLU A 76 5.93 0.11 -6.92
C GLU A 76 5.62 1.57 -7.33
N TYR A 77 6.57 2.46 -7.09
CA TYR A 77 6.41 3.89 -7.36
C TYR A 77 6.64 4.20 -8.85
N VAL A 78 5.68 4.87 -9.46
CA VAL A 78 5.72 5.31 -10.86
C VAL A 78 5.65 6.83 -10.89
N GLN A 79 6.75 7.46 -11.31
CA GLN A 79 6.76 8.89 -11.53
C GLN A 79 6.11 9.20 -12.89
N CYS A 80 4.96 9.86 -12.89
CA CYS A 80 4.19 10.15 -14.11
C CYS A 80 3.38 11.43 -13.95
N ASP A 81 3.37 12.28 -14.99
CA ASP A 81 2.39 13.34 -15.15
C ASP A 81 1.20 12.85 -15.98
N ILE A 82 0.10 12.55 -15.28
CA ILE A 82 -1.14 12.07 -15.87
C ILE A 82 -1.86 13.11 -16.74
N SER A 83 -1.41 14.37 -16.72
CA SER A 83 -1.98 15.45 -17.52
C SER A 83 -1.24 15.70 -18.84
N ASP A 84 -0.09 15.05 -19.05
CA ASP A 84 0.66 15.11 -20.31
C ASP A 84 -0.10 14.38 -21.42
N ARG A 85 -0.22 15.02 -22.59
CA ARG A 85 -1.12 14.63 -23.70
C ARG A 85 -0.39 14.38 -24.99
#